data_AF-A0A8J2L9A0-F1
#
_entry.id   AF-A0A8J2L9A0-F1
#
_cell.length_a   1.000
_cell.length_b   1.000
_cell.length_c   1.000
_cell.angle_alpha   90.00
_cell.angle_beta   90.00
_cell.angle_gamma   90.00
#
_symmetry.space_group_name_H-M   'P 1'
#
loop_
_entity.id
_entity.type
_entity.pdbx_description
1 polymer ?
#
loop_
_entity_poly.entity_id
_entity_poly.type
_entity_poly.pdbx_seq_one_letter_code
_entity_poly.pdbx_strand_id
1 'polypeptide(L)'
;AAIVASTAFTPESFRPGFHIPLISINPLLQGRTNNSIGSSSKSLGRKVLAVSTQGFLYEDQVGDEILVLDFCSDQRFNYSIRCRGSDIYQYPEVLTKTDFCLVTRDVAHPTLWDVMSVGCIPVIVIDFQRLPFDDIIDWRR
;
A
#
# COMPACT_ATOMS: atom_id res chain seq x y z
N ALA A 1 28.33 16.14 10.76
CA ALA A 1 26.96 16.29 10.25
C ALA A 1 26.14 15.08 10.68
N ALA A 2 24.86 15.27 11.03
CA ALA A 2 23.95 14.18 11.36
C ALA A 2 22.82 14.16 10.34
N ILE A 3 22.31 12.97 10.02
CA ILE A 3 21.16 12.75 9.13
C ILE A 3 20.05 12.13 9.98
N VAL A 4 18.82 12.60 9.80
CA VAL A 4 17.65 12.05 10.52
C VAL A 4 16.80 11.28 9.52
N ALA A 5 16.62 9.99 9.79
CA ALA A 5 15.77 9.12 8.99
C ALA A 5 14.45 8.87 9.74
N SER A 6 13.32 9.10 9.08
CA SER A 6 11.99 8.91 9.66
C SER A 6 11.02 8.40 8.62
N THR A 7 10.04 7.65 9.10
CA THR A 7 8.92 7.14 8.33
C THR A 7 7.90 8.25 8.03
N ALA A 8 7.72 9.20 8.94
CA ALA A 8 6.77 10.29 8.79
C ALA A 8 7.44 11.67 8.79
N PHE A 9 7.15 12.46 7.75
CA PHE A 9 7.47 13.88 7.68
C PHE A 9 6.26 14.63 7.13
N THR A 10 5.91 15.74 7.78
CA THR A 10 4.96 16.70 7.20
C THR A 10 5.71 17.60 6.21
N PRO A 11 5.00 18.23 5.25
CA PRO A 11 5.61 19.20 4.34
C PRO A 11 6.40 20.30 5.05
N GLU A 12 5.93 20.76 6.22
CA GLU A 12 6.53 21.85 7.00
C GLU A 12 7.76 21.42 7.80
N SER A 13 7.83 20.14 8.20
CA SER A 13 8.92 19.60 9.01
C SER A 13 10.05 19.01 8.18
N PHE A 14 9.84 18.75 6.88
CA PHE A 14 10.86 18.16 6.03
C PHE A 14 11.97 19.15 5.67
N ARG A 15 13.23 18.71 5.80
CA ARG A 15 14.42 19.49 5.44
C ARG A 15 15.26 18.72 4.41
N PRO A 16 15.26 19.17 3.14
CA PRO A 16 16.09 18.54 2.11
C PRO A 16 17.57 18.48 2.52
N GLY A 17 18.22 17.35 2.27
CA GLY A 17 19.62 17.11 2.63
C GLY A 17 19.89 16.82 4.12
N PHE A 18 18.88 16.87 4.98
CA PHE A 18 18.99 16.53 6.41
C PHE A 18 18.03 15.41 6.82
N HIS A 19 16.86 15.34 6.18
CA HIS A 19 15.84 14.32 6.38
C HIS A 19 15.85 13.31 5.24
N ILE A 20 15.76 12.01 5.57
CA ILE A 20 15.58 10.92 4.60
C ILE A 20 14.29 10.16 4.94
N PRO A 21 13.30 10.12 4.03
CA PRO A 21 12.08 9.34 4.24
C PRO A 21 12.41 7.84 4.19
N LEU A 22 11.89 7.09 5.16
CA LEU A 22 11.99 5.64 5.18
C LEU A 22 10.64 5.01 4.84
N ILE A 23 10.68 4.05 3.91
CA ILE A 23 9.54 3.18 3.63
C ILE A 23 9.74 1.89 4.44
N SER A 24 8.69 1.45 5.14
CA SER A 24 8.73 0.18 5.87
C SER A 24 8.62 -0.98 4.89
N ILE A 25 9.48 -1.99 5.02
CA ILE A 25 9.43 -3.19 4.16
C ILE A 25 8.54 -4.23 4.83
N ASN A 26 7.66 -4.87 4.05
CA ASN A 26 6.92 -6.03 4.54
C ASN A 26 7.76 -7.31 4.47
N PRO A 27 7.98 -8.01 5.59
CA PRO A 27 8.73 -9.27 5.60
C PRO A 27 8.07 -10.36 4.74
N LEU A 28 6.75 -10.31 4.49
CA LEU A 28 6.05 -11.27 3.62
C LEU A 28 6.51 -11.21 2.16
N LEU A 29 7.16 -10.11 1.76
CA LEU A 29 7.72 -9.91 0.42
C LEU A 29 9.24 -10.05 0.38
N GLN A 30 9.87 -10.27 1.54
CA GLN A 30 11.32 -10.42 1.64
C GLN A 30 11.75 -11.72 0.96
N GLY A 31 12.60 -11.63 -0.06
CA GLY A 31 13.04 -12.78 -0.86
C GLY A 31 12.21 -13.05 -2.13
N ARG A 32 11.14 -12.29 -2.39
CA ARG A 32 10.39 -12.33 -3.66
C ARG A 32 11.09 -11.49 -4.73
N THR A 33 12.35 -11.80 -5.01
CA THR A 33 13.10 -11.21 -6.12
C THR A 33 12.95 -12.12 -7.34
N ASN A 34 12.24 -11.62 -8.36
CA ASN A 34 12.40 -11.97 -9.78
C ASN A 34 11.58 -13.12 -10.39
N ASN A 35 10.81 -13.91 -9.64
CA ASN A 35 10.00 -14.96 -10.26
C ASN A 35 8.52 -14.59 -10.29
N SER A 36 8.04 -14.35 -11.51
CA SER A 36 6.66 -14.03 -11.89
C SER A 36 6.20 -12.58 -11.64
N ILE A 37 6.75 -11.64 -12.42
CA ILE A 37 5.84 -10.77 -13.20
C ILE A 37 5.19 -11.67 -14.26
N GLY A 38 4.46 -12.67 -13.78
CA GLY A 38 3.61 -13.50 -14.59
C GLY A 38 2.46 -12.58 -14.94
N SER A 39 2.26 -12.37 -16.23
CA SER A 39 1.03 -11.84 -16.81
C SER A 39 -0.11 -12.78 -16.40
N SER A 40 -0.48 -12.75 -15.12
CA SER A 40 -1.60 -13.46 -14.57
C SER A 40 -2.78 -12.76 -15.17
N SER A 41 -3.49 -13.46 -16.06
CA SER A 41 -4.72 -13.01 -16.69
C SER A 41 -5.53 -12.20 -15.67
N LYS A 42 -5.60 -10.88 -15.87
CA LYS A 42 -6.23 -9.90 -14.97
C LYS A 42 -7.74 -10.16 -14.98
N SER A 43 -8.18 -11.21 -14.30
CA SER A 43 -9.58 -11.65 -14.31
C SER A 43 -10.33 -11.28 -13.03
N LEU A 44 -9.91 -10.22 -12.33
CA LEU A 44 -10.79 -9.52 -11.39
C LEU A 44 -11.51 -8.43 -12.19
N GLY A 45 -12.51 -8.81 -12.99
CA GLY A 45 -13.10 -7.94 -14.02
C GLY A 45 -13.27 -6.49 -13.57
N ARG A 46 -12.47 -5.57 -14.13
CA ARG A 46 -12.52 -4.11 -13.93
C ARG A 46 -12.59 -3.58 -12.48
N LYS A 47 -12.37 -4.39 -11.45
CA LYS A 47 -12.46 -3.91 -10.05
C LYS A 47 -11.14 -3.28 -9.61
N VAL A 48 -11.23 -2.11 -9.00
CA VAL A 48 -10.10 -1.42 -8.34
C VAL A 48 -9.91 -2.03 -6.95
N LEU A 49 -8.67 -2.29 -6.53
CA LEU A 49 -8.41 -2.82 -5.19
C LEU A 49 -8.14 -1.67 -4.23
N ALA A 50 -8.78 -1.71 -3.07
CA ALA A 50 -8.39 -0.88 -1.94
C ALA A 50 -7.97 -1.78 -0.79
N VAL A 51 -6.70 -1.75 -0.42
CA VAL A 51 -6.25 -2.49 0.75
C VAL A 51 -6.29 -1.55 1.95
N SER A 52 -7.27 -1.77 2.82
CA SER A 52 -7.37 -1.09 4.09
C SER A 52 -6.21 -1.54 4.96
N THR A 53 -5.32 -0.60 5.28
CA THR A 53 -4.14 -0.88 6.09
C THR A 53 -4.47 -0.89 7.58
N GLN A 54 -5.57 -0.23 7.98
CA GLN A 54 -5.88 0.09 9.39
C GLN A 54 -7.39 0.21 9.71
N GLY A 55 -8.29 -0.34 8.88
CA GLY A 55 -9.72 -0.38 9.21
C GLY A 55 -10.47 0.95 9.18
N PHE A 56 -10.07 1.87 8.30
CA PHE A 56 -10.74 3.18 8.12
C PHE A 56 -11.54 3.29 6.82
N LEU A 57 -11.36 2.35 5.89
CA LEU A 57 -12.22 2.23 4.71
C LEU A 57 -13.35 1.29 5.07
N TYR A 58 -14.49 1.85 5.43
CA TYR A 58 -15.71 1.06 5.62
C TYR A 58 -16.28 0.73 4.26
N GLU A 59 -16.59 -0.54 4.03
CA GLU A 59 -17.20 -1.04 2.79
C GLU A 59 -18.46 -0.22 2.43
N ASP A 60 -19.25 0.21 3.43
CA ASP A 60 -20.44 1.05 3.27
C ASP A 60 -20.19 2.42 2.62
N GLN A 61 -18.95 2.91 2.59
CA GLN A 61 -18.58 4.20 2.02
C GLN A 61 -18.00 4.09 0.60
N VAL A 62 -17.83 2.86 0.09
CA VAL A 62 -17.08 2.58 -1.11
C VAL A 62 -17.94 1.77 -2.08
N GLY A 63 -18.04 2.21 -3.34
CA GLY A 63 -18.85 1.54 -4.35
C GLY A 63 -18.40 0.10 -4.64
N ASP A 64 -19.33 -0.72 -5.14
CA ASP A 64 -19.16 -2.17 -5.33
C ASP A 64 -18.07 -2.59 -6.35
N GLU A 65 -17.57 -1.60 -7.08
CA GLU A 65 -16.44 -1.66 -8.02
C GLU A 65 -15.08 -1.70 -7.31
N ILE A 66 -15.03 -1.33 -6.03
CA ILE A 66 -13.80 -1.31 -5.24
C ILE A 66 -13.82 -2.48 -4.26
N LEU A 67 -12.80 -3.33 -4.34
CA LEU A 67 -12.60 -4.42 -3.39
C LEU A 67 -11.83 -3.88 -2.18
N VAL A 68 -12.54 -3.63 -1.07
CA VAL A 68 -11.92 -3.22 0.19
C VAL A 68 -11.52 -4.45 1.01
N LEU A 69 -10.24 -4.57 1.35
CA LEU A 69 -9.69 -5.68 2.15
C LEU A 69 -9.18 -5.19 3.50
N ASP A 70 -9.59 -5.82 4.59
CA ASP A 70 -9.21 -5.47 5.97
C ASP A 70 -8.67 -6.69 6.75
N PHE A 71 -8.38 -6.53 8.05
CA PHE A 71 -8.04 -7.63 8.94
C PHE A 71 -9.24 -8.56 9.15
N CYS A 72 -8.98 -9.87 9.19
CA CYS A 72 -10.00 -10.87 9.51
C CYS A 72 -10.28 -10.88 11.02
N SER A 73 -11.57 -10.81 11.41
CA SER A 73 -11.99 -10.73 12.82
C SER A 73 -11.38 -11.81 13.72
N ASP A 74 -11.30 -13.04 13.22
CA ASP A 74 -10.80 -14.22 13.97
C ASP A 74 -9.29 -14.43 13.84
N GLN A 75 -8.61 -13.69 12.96
CA GLN A 75 -7.19 -13.90 12.65
C GLN A 75 -6.43 -12.57 12.53
N ARG A 76 -6.66 -11.65 13.47
CA ARG A 76 -6.13 -10.28 13.43
C ARG A 76 -4.59 -10.18 13.32
N PHE A 77 -3.88 -11.20 13.80
CA PHE A 77 -2.41 -11.23 13.79
C PHE A 77 -1.83 -11.98 12.58
N ASN A 78 -2.67 -12.54 11.72
CA ASN A 78 -2.23 -13.21 10.51
C ASN A 78 -2.14 -12.21 9.35
N TYR A 79 -0.97 -11.59 9.19
CA TYR A 79 -0.72 -10.60 8.14
C TYR A 79 -0.69 -11.18 6.72
N SER A 80 -0.63 -12.51 6.58
CA SER A 80 -0.64 -13.22 5.29
C SER A 80 -2.04 -13.35 4.69
N ILE A 81 -3.08 -12.93 5.41
CA ILE A 81 -4.45 -12.94 4.91
C ILE A 81 -5.15 -11.61 5.16
N ARG A 82 -6.13 -11.31 4.31
CA ARG A 82 -7.04 -10.18 4.43
C ARG A 82 -8.47 -10.63 4.15
N CYS A 83 -9.45 -9.89 4.66
CA CYS A 83 -10.85 -10.24 4.53
C CYS A 83 -11.72 -9.10 3.99
N ARG A 84 -12.76 -9.46 3.24
CA ARG A 84 -13.93 -8.62 2.97
C ARG A 84 -15.15 -9.34 3.55
N GLY A 85 -15.69 -8.85 4.65
CA GLY A 85 -16.70 -9.59 5.41
C GLY A 85 -16.21 -11.01 5.79
N SER A 86 -16.84 -12.04 5.23
CA SER A 86 -16.46 -13.45 5.41
C SER A 86 -15.44 -13.98 4.40
N ASP A 87 -15.18 -13.24 3.32
CA ASP A 87 -14.34 -13.72 2.22
C ASP A 87 -12.86 -13.49 2.54
N ILE A 88 -12.05 -14.55 2.42
CA ILE A 88 -10.62 -14.56 2.76
C ILE A 88 -9.78 -14.46 1.49
N TYR A 89 -8.78 -13.57 1.52
CA TYR A 89 -7.83 -13.31 0.45
C TYR A 89 -6.39 -13.49 0.94
N GLN A 90 -5.56 -14.17 0.14
CA GLN A 90 -4.14 -14.33 0.43
C GLN A 90 -3.39 -13.03 0.14
N TYR A 91 -2.63 -12.54 1.13
CA TYR A 91 -1.82 -11.35 1.03
C TYR A 91 -0.33 -11.73 1.03
N PRO A 92 0.50 -11.16 0.15
CA PRO A 92 0.23 -10.09 -0.81
C PRO A 92 -0.28 -10.58 -2.18
N GLU A 93 -0.60 -11.87 -2.37
CA GLU A 93 -0.98 -12.43 -3.68
C GLU A 93 -2.19 -11.72 -4.32
N VAL A 94 -3.19 -11.33 -3.53
CA VAL A 94 -4.37 -10.63 -4.04
C VAL A 94 -4.02 -9.31 -4.75
N LEU A 95 -2.92 -8.65 -4.36
CA LEU A 95 -2.46 -7.41 -4.99
C LEU A 95 -2.02 -7.62 -6.44
N THR A 96 -1.56 -8.81 -6.82
CA THR A 96 -1.11 -9.10 -8.20
C THR A 96 -2.27 -9.24 -9.17
N LYS A 97 -3.51 -9.37 -8.66
CA LYS A 97 -4.71 -9.62 -9.45
C LYS A 97 -5.42 -8.32 -9.86
N THR A 98 -4.87 -7.16 -9.50
CA THR A 98 -5.50 -5.85 -9.64
C THR A 98 -4.56 -4.82 -10.26
N ASP A 99 -5.12 -3.86 -10.99
CA ASP A 99 -4.35 -2.82 -11.67
C ASP A 99 -3.99 -1.64 -10.77
N PHE A 100 -4.97 -1.19 -9.98
CA PHE A 100 -4.84 -0.03 -9.10
C PHE A 100 -5.07 -0.44 -7.66
N CYS A 101 -4.20 0.04 -6.77
CA CYS A 101 -4.24 -0.22 -5.34
C CYS A 101 -4.32 1.10 -4.58
N LEU A 102 -5.41 1.33 -3.87
CA LEU A 102 -5.58 2.51 -3.03
C LEU A 102 -4.71 2.41 -1.77
N VAL A 103 -3.87 3.41 -1.53
CA VAL A 103 -3.02 3.56 -0.34
C VAL A 103 -3.46 4.81 0.41
N THR A 104 -4.01 4.64 1.60
CA THR A 104 -4.56 5.76 2.39
C THR A 104 -3.75 6.06 3.65
N ARG A 105 -3.79 7.32 4.09
CA ARG A 105 -3.26 7.87 5.35
C ARG A 105 -1.74 7.97 5.50
N ASP A 106 -1.01 6.86 5.45
CA ASP A 106 0.42 6.87 5.76
C ASP A 106 1.23 6.12 4.70
N VAL A 107 2.14 6.85 4.05
CA VAL A 107 3.07 6.32 3.04
C VAL A 107 4.23 5.54 3.65
N ALA A 108 4.40 5.64 4.97
CA ALA A 108 5.41 4.90 5.70
C ALA A 108 4.96 3.51 6.13
N HIS A 109 3.66 3.22 6.01
CA HIS A 109 3.13 1.88 6.21
C HIS A 109 3.68 0.95 5.12
N PRO A 110 3.98 -0.34 5.44
CA PRO A 110 4.51 -1.28 4.46
C PRO A 110 3.64 -1.52 3.23
N THR A 111 2.36 -1.13 3.28
CA THR A 111 1.45 -1.30 2.15
C THR A 111 1.88 -0.55 0.90
N LEU A 112 2.50 0.63 1.02
CA LEU A 112 3.04 1.33 -0.15
C LEU A 112 4.13 0.48 -0.82
N TRP A 113 5.03 -0.09 -0.02
CA TRP A 113 6.04 -1.03 -0.51
C TRP A 113 5.40 -2.25 -1.15
N ASP A 114 4.38 -2.83 -0.52
CA ASP A 114 3.72 -4.04 -0.99
C ASP A 114 3.13 -3.86 -2.38
N VAL A 115 2.34 -2.79 -2.54
CA VAL A 115 1.70 -2.40 -3.80
C VAL A 115 2.73 -2.16 -4.90
N MET A 116 3.79 -1.40 -4.61
CA MET A 116 4.84 -1.13 -5.60
C MET A 116 5.63 -2.40 -5.96
N SER A 117 5.94 -3.24 -4.98
CA SER A 117 6.78 -4.44 -5.18
C SER A 117 6.11 -5.51 -6.04
N VAL A 118 4.77 -5.56 -6.03
CA VAL A 118 3.97 -6.51 -6.82
C VAL A 118 3.50 -5.92 -8.16
N GLY A 119 3.88 -4.66 -8.46
CA GLY A 119 3.54 -3.99 -9.71
C GLY A 119 2.11 -3.49 -9.81
N CYS A 120 1.39 -3.37 -8.68
CA CYS A 120 0.10 -2.70 -8.65
C CYS A 120 0.30 -1.18 -8.63
N ILE A 121 -0.48 -0.42 -9.39
CA ILE A 121 -0.33 1.04 -9.49
C ILE A 121 -0.87 1.69 -8.21
N PRO A 122 -0.03 2.35 -7.38
CA PRO A 122 -0.50 2.97 -6.15
C PRO A 122 -1.32 4.23 -6.46
N VAL A 123 -2.55 4.29 -5.95
CA VAL A 123 -3.35 5.53 -5.87
C VAL A 123 -3.23 6.02 -4.43
N ILE A 124 -2.43 7.07 -4.22
CA ILE A 124 -2.11 7.56 -2.87
C ILE A 124 -3.08 8.67 -2.49
N VAL A 125 -3.80 8.50 -1.37
CA VAL A 125 -4.73 9.50 -0.82
C VAL A 125 -4.29 9.85 0.60
N ILE A 126 -3.55 10.95 0.71
CA ILE A 126 -3.01 11.50 1.96
C ILE A 126 -3.03 13.04 1.91
N ASP A 127 -3.29 13.68 3.05
CA ASP A 127 -3.38 15.16 3.12
C ASP A 127 -2.22 15.80 3.90
N PHE A 128 -1.54 15.05 4.77
CA PHE A 128 -0.69 15.62 5.82
C PHE A 128 0.77 15.14 5.82
N GLN A 129 1.18 14.34 4.83
CA GLN A 129 2.52 13.77 4.78
C GLN A 129 3.17 14.04 3.43
N ARG A 130 4.46 14.35 3.46
CA ARG A 130 5.25 14.49 2.24
C ARG A 130 5.50 13.11 1.63
N LEU A 131 5.29 12.98 0.33
CA LEU A 131 5.51 11.71 -0.37
C LEU A 131 7.01 11.34 -0.38
N PRO A 132 7.36 10.05 -0.29
CA PRO A 132 8.74 9.63 -0.40
C PRO A 132 9.30 10.06 -1.76
N PHE A 133 10.51 10.63 -1.76
CA PHE A 133 11.18 11.10 -2.97
C PHE A 133 10.43 12.19 -3.74
N ASP A 134 9.55 12.97 -3.11
CA ASP A 134 8.86 14.13 -3.72
C ASP A 134 9.81 15.25 -4.21
N ASP A 135 11.08 15.19 -3.80
CA ASP A 135 12.16 16.02 -4.34
C ASP A 135 12.74 15.51 -5.67
N ILE A 136 12.49 14.25 -6.02
CA ILE A 136 12.99 13.57 -7.22
C ILE A 136 11.85 13.23 -8.19
N ILE A 137 10.72 12.76 -7.65
CA ILE A 137 9.51 12.32 -8.36
C ILE A 137 8.49 13.45 -8.30
N ASP A 138 8.10 13.99 -9.46
CA ASP A 138 6.98 14.92 -9.54
C ASP A 138 5.66 14.15 -9.57
N TRP A 139 5.06 13.98 -8.39
CA TRP A 139 3.79 13.26 -8.24
C TRP A 139 2.58 13.97 -8.90
N ARG A 140 2.76 15.19 -9.40
CA ARG A 140 1.69 16.00 -10.02
C ARG A 140 1.57 15.83 -11.53
N ARG A 141 2.46 15.06 -12.17
CA ARG A 141 2.56 14.95 -13.64
C ARG A 141 2.66 13.52 -14.14
#